data_AF-A0A5N9GK69-F1
#
_entry.id   AF-A0A5N9GK69-F1
#
_cell.length_a   1.000
_cell.length_b   1.000
_cell.length_c   1.000
_cell.angle_alpha   90.00
_cell.angle_beta   90.00
_cell.angle_gamma   90.00
#
_symmetry.space_group_name_H-M   'P 1'
#
loop_
_entity.id
_entity.type
_entity.pdbx_description
1 polymer ?
#
loop_
_entity_poly.entity_id
_entity_poly.type
_entity_poly.pdbx_seq_one_letter_code
_entity_poly.pdbx_strand_id
1 'polypeptide(L)'
;MTKEIELHLSYAKEFGISSLELEQETKSPTCQGYTDFLLRTASLGSYAELVAALLPCMWGFHELAERLLSKGLPSEPRYAQWIEMYSDPEFGELVEWCKHLTDKSTDGLPRRELELAETAFLTSSRYEYLFWEMAWNREVWPV
;
A
#
# COMPACT_ATOMS: atom_id res chain seq x y z
N MET A 1 17.05 -5.50 3.66
CA MET A 1 15.65 -5.72 3.26
C MET A 1 14.79 -5.30 4.44
N THR A 2 13.59 -4.77 4.22
CA THR A 2 12.68 -4.35 5.30
C THR A 2 12.05 -5.59 5.95
N LYS A 3 11.65 -5.50 7.23
CA LYS A 3 10.92 -6.58 7.96
C LYS A 3 9.71 -7.09 7.18
N GLU A 4 9.03 -6.18 6.48
CA GLU A 4 7.86 -6.48 5.64
C GLU A 4 8.21 -7.40 4.45
N ILE A 5 9.29 -7.10 3.71
CA ILE A 5 9.72 -7.94 2.58
C ILE A 5 10.14 -9.33 3.07
N GLU A 6 10.77 -9.43 4.24
CA GLU A 6 11.14 -10.71 4.84
C GLU A 6 9.91 -11.57 5.17
N LEU A 7 8.83 -10.95 5.68
CA LEU A 7 7.54 -11.63 5.92
C LEU A 7 6.91 -12.15 4.62
N HIS A 8 6.87 -11.33 3.57
CA HIS A 8 6.30 -11.74 2.28
C HIS A 8 7.12 -12.87 1.63
N LEU A 9 8.44 -12.84 1.76
CA LEU A 9 9.32 -13.94 1.32
C LEU A 9 9.08 -15.23 2.13
N SER A 10 8.79 -15.14 3.43
CA SER A 10 8.43 -16.33 4.21
C SER A 10 7.09 -16.91 3.76
N TYR A 11 6.10 -16.08 3.45
CA TYR A 11 4.84 -16.56 2.88
C TYR A 11 5.04 -17.28 1.56
N ALA A 12 5.78 -16.68 0.61
CA ALA A 12 6.06 -17.31 -0.68
C ALA A 12 6.67 -18.72 -0.50
N LYS A 13 7.63 -18.86 0.42
CA LYS A 13 8.24 -20.14 0.76
C LYS A 13 7.24 -21.14 1.34
N GLU A 14 6.33 -20.71 2.22
CA GLU A 14 5.27 -21.56 2.78
C GLU A 14 4.26 -22.02 1.73
N PHE A 15 4.02 -21.21 0.70
CA PHE A 15 3.19 -21.58 -0.45
C PHE A 15 3.92 -22.42 -1.50
N GLY A 16 5.20 -22.74 -1.30
CA GLY A 16 6.00 -23.50 -2.25
C GLY A 16 6.44 -22.69 -3.48
N ILE A 17 6.37 -21.36 -3.41
CA ILE A 17 6.78 -20.45 -4.49
C ILE A 17 8.29 -20.20 -4.35
N SER A 18 9.04 -20.53 -5.39
CA SER A 18 10.48 -20.31 -5.44
C SER A 18 10.84 -18.85 -5.72
N SER A 19 12.06 -18.45 -5.38
CA SER A 19 12.58 -17.12 -5.72
C SER A 19 12.59 -16.88 -7.24
N LEU A 20 12.84 -17.93 -8.03
CA LEU A 20 12.83 -17.83 -9.49
C LEU A 20 11.41 -17.55 -10.02
N GLU A 21 10.38 -18.20 -9.45
CA GLU A 21 8.99 -17.91 -9.80
C GLU A 21 8.60 -16.48 -9.44
N LEU A 22 9.01 -15.98 -8.27
CA LEU A 22 8.79 -14.58 -7.88
C LEU A 22 9.48 -13.58 -8.84
N GLU A 23 10.71 -13.88 -9.26
CA GLU A 23 11.48 -13.02 -10.17
C GLU A 23 10.91 -13.01 -11.60
N GLN A 24 10.27 -14.10 -12.02
CA GLN A 24 9.66 -14.24 -13.35
C GLN A 24 8.22 -13.74 -13.41
N GLU A 25 7.59 -13.48 -12.25
CA GLU A 25 6.21 -13.06 -12.17
C GLU A 25 5.99 -11.70 -12.86
N THR A 26 4.85 -11.58 -13.53
CA THR A 26 4.48 -10.35 -14.23
C THR A 26 3.44 -9.59 -13.44
N LYS A 27 3.52 -8.25 -13.46
CA LYS A 27 2.50 -7.43 -12.81
C LYS A 27 1.16 -7.60 -13.49
N SER A 28 0.11 -7.82 -12.70
CA SER A 28 -1.27 -7.67 -13.15
C SER A 28 -1.53 -6.25 -13.70
N PRO A 29 -2.55 -6.07 -14.57
CA PRO A 29 -2.92 -4.76 -15.09
C PRO A 29 -3.06 -3.68 -14.01
N THR A 30 -3.75 -3.99 -12.92
CA THR A 30 -3.96 -3.04 -11.81
C THR A 30 -2.66 -2.73 -11.07
N CYS A 31 -1.82 -3.74 -10.79
CA CYS A 31 -0.52 -3.54 -10.13
C CYS A 31 0.42 -2.66 -10.99
N GLN A 32 0.45 -2.92 -12.30
CA GLN A 32 1.19 -2.10 -13.25
C GLN A 32 0.68 -0.67 -13.24
N GLY A 33 -0.64 -0.46 -13.41
CA GLY A 33 -1.25 0.87 -13.43
C GLY A 33 -1.02 1.67 -12.14
N TYR A 34 -1.12 1.02 -10.98
CA TYR A 34 -0.87 1.67 -9.70
C TYR A 34 0.60 2.09 -9.57
N THR A 35 1.54 1.17 -9.84
CA THR A 35 2.97 1.49 -9.74
C THR A 35 3.42 2.54 -10.76
N ASP A 36 2.87 2.54 -11.97
CA ASP A 36 3.11 3.58 -12.98
C ASP A 36 2.54 4.94 -12.56
N PHE A 37 1.35 4.95 -11.94
CA PHE A 37 0.78 6.17 -11.36
C PHE A 37 1.70 6.77 -10.29
N LEU A 38 2.26 5.94 -9.40
CA LEU A 38 3.19 6.38 -8.36
C LEU A 38 4.49 6.93 -8.98
N LEU A 39 5.09 6.20 -9.92
CA LEU A 39 6.30 6.64 -10.62
C LEU A 39 6.09 7.94 -11.39
N ARG A 40 4.96 8.07 -12.10
CA ARG A 40 4.60 9.30 -12.81
C ARG A 40 4.40 10.47 -11.85
N THR A 41 3.74 10.25 -10.71
CA THR A 41 3.52 11.29 -9.70
C THR A 41 4.84 11.72 -9.07
N ALA A 42 5.74 10.78 -8.78
CA ALA A 42 7.08 11.08 -8.29
C ALA A 42 7.94 11.86 -9.30
N SER A 43 7.77 11.57 -10.60
CA SER A 43 8.61 12.15 -11.66
C SER A 43 8.12 13.52 -12.12
N LEU A 44 6.81 13.74 -12.13
CA LEU A 44 6.18 14.91 -12.76
C LEU A 44 5.37 15.77 -11.80
N GLY A 45 4.99 15.23 -10.64
CA GLY A 45 4.19 15.93 -9.63
C GLY A 45 5.07 16.73 -8.67
N SER A 46 4.40 17.49 -7.82
CA SER A 46 5.03 18.17 -6.69
C SER A 46 5.36 17.20 -5.54
N TYR A 47 6.20 17.66 -4.61
CA TYR A 47 6.50 16.91 -3.39
C TYR A 47 5.23 16.57 -2.58
N ALA A 48 4.29 17.52 -2.48
CA ALA A 48 3.03 17.32 -1.79
C ALA A 48 2.14 16.27 -2.47
N GLU A 49 2.07 16.27 -3.81
CA GLU A 49 1.35 15.24 -4.56
C GLU A 49 1.95 13.85 -4.33
N LEU A 50 3.28 13.72 -4.34
CA LEU A 50 3.95 12.45 -4.08
C LEU A 50 3.67 11.93 -2.67
N VAL A 51 3.85 12.77 -1.65
CA VAL A 51 3.60 12.38 -0.25
C VAL A 51 2.13 11.98 -0.07
N ALA A 52 1.20 12.76 -0.62
CA ALA A 52 -0.22 12.44 -0.59
C ALA A 52 -0.57 11.15 -1.33
N ALA A 53 0.09 10.86 -2.47
CA ALA A 53 -0.11 9.61 -3.21
C ALA A 53 0.40 8.36 -2.46
N LEU A 54 1.42 8.50 -1.62
CA LEU A 54 1.98 7.39 -0.84
C LEU A 54 1.23 7.14 0.48
N LEU A 55 0.53 8.14 1.02
CA LEU A 55 -0.13 8.01 2.32
C LEU A 55 -1.15 6.84 2.39
N PRO A 56 -2.00 6.59 1.38
CA PRO A 56 -3.00 5.52 1.44
C PRO A 56 -2.45 4.12 1.63
N CYS A 57 -1.25 3.79 1.13
CA CYS A 57 -0.70 2.45 1.26
C CYS A 57 -0.34 2.12 2.71
N MET A 58 0.30 3.07 3.41
CA MET A 58 0.68 2.90 4.82
C MET A 58 -0.55 2.99 5.73
N TRP A 59 -1.33 4.06 5.58
CA TRP A 59 -2.46 4.32 6.48
C TRP A 59 -3.59 3.31 6.27
N GLY A 60 -3.92 2.96 5.02
CA GLY A 60 -5.01 2.04 4.71
C GLY A 60 -4.77 0.64 5.23
N PHE A 61 -3.54 0.11 5.11
CA PHE A 61 -3.19 -1.21 5.64
C PHE A 61 -3.27 -1.26 7.17
N HIS A 62 -2.70 -0.25 7.84
CA HIS A 62 -2.77 -0.17 9.30
C HIS A 62 -4.20 -0.07 9.81
N GLU A 63 -5.00 0.82 9.21
CA GLU A 63 -6.40 1.00 9.60
C GLU A 63 -7.23 -0.27 9.39
N LEU A 64 -7.01 -0.99 8.28
CA LEU A 64 -7.66 -2.27 8.03
C LEU A 64 -7.24 -3.32 9.06
N ALA A 65 -5.95 -3.43 9.37
CA ALA A 65 -5.42 -4.38 10.34
C ALA A 65 -5.96 -4.12 11.75
N GLU A 66 -5.95 -2.87 12.23
CA GLU A 66 -6.55 -2.49 13.52
C GLU A 66 -8.03 -2.86 13.60
N ARG A 67 -8.80 -2.59 12.54
CA ARG A 67 -10.22 -2.95 12.47
C ARG A 67 -10.43 -4.47 12.52
N LEU A 68 -9.56 -5.25 11.88
CA LEU A 68 -9.63 -6.71 11.92
C LEU A 68 -9.22 -7.25 13.29
N LEU A 69 -8.14 -6.73 13.88
CA LEU A 69 -7.67 -7.10 15.21
C LEU A 69 -8.75 -6.87 16.27
N SER A 70 -9.50 -5.76 16.18
CA SER A 70 -10.61 -5.48 17.09
C SER A 70 -11.75 -6.52 17.07
N LYS A 71 -11.83 -7.31 15.99
CA LYS A 71 -12.80 -8.42 15.83
C LYS A 71 -12.23 -9.77 16.28
N GLY A 72 -10.96 -9.82 16.66
CA GLY A 72 -10.23 -11.03 17.02
C GLY A 72 -9.44 -11.62 15.84
N LEU A 73 -8.34 -12.30 16.18
CA LEU A 73 -7.49 -12.95 15.19
C LEU A 73 -8.15 -14.22 14.61
N PRO A 74 -8.03 -14.46 13.30
CA PRO A 74 -8.53 -15.67 12.67
C PRO A 74 -7.71 -16.90 13.09
N SER A 75 -8.31 -18.09 12.97
CA SER A 75 -7.60 -19.35 13.25
C SER A 75 -6.55 -19.72 12.21
N GLU A 76 -6.63 -19.15 11.00
CA GLU A 76 -5.64 -19.30 9.94
C GLU A 76 -4.39 -18.46 10.28
N PRO A 77 -3.25 -19.09 10.62
CA PRO A 77 -2.09 -18.37 11.15
C PRO A 77 -1.51 -17.33 10.20
N ARG A 78 -1.60 -17.54 8.89
CA ARG A 78 -1.07 -16.61 7.89
C ARG A 78 -1.81 -15.27 7.90
N TYR A 79 -3.14 -15.32 8.02
CA TYR A 79 -3.95 -14.11 8.14
C TYR A 79 -3.77 -13.43 9.50
N ALA A 80 -3.58 -14.21 10.57
CA ALA A 80 -3.26 -13.65 11.89
C ALA A 80 -1.93 -12.87 11.87
N GLN A 81 -0.87 -13.46 11.30
CA GLN A 81 0.44 -12.80 11.16
C GLN A 81 0.39 -11.54 10.31
N TRP A 82 -0.39 -11.54 9.22
CA TRP A 82 -0.58 -10.35 8.41
C TRP A 82 -1.25 -9.24 9.22
N ILE A 83 -2.32 -9.56 9.96
CA ILE A 83 -3.00 -8.59 10.84
C ILE A 83 -2.00 -8.05 11.87
N GLU A 84 -1.31 -8.93 12.59
CA GLU A 84 -0.33 -8.54 13.62
C GLU A 84 0.75 -7.60 13.10
N MET A 85 1.32 -7.87 11.92
CA MET A 85 2.34 -7.02 11.29
C MET A 85 1.84 -5.60 11.04
N TYR A 86 0.66 -5.45 10.45
CA TYR A 86 0.14 -4.13 10.08
C TYR A 86 -0.58 -3.42 11.23
N SER A 87 -1.01 -4.13 12.28
CA SER A 87 -1.48 -3.56 13.55
C SER A 87 -0.35 -3.28 14.55
N ASP A 88 0.90 -3.56 14.20
CA ASP A 88 2.03 -3.38 15.12
C ASP A 88 2.19 -1.89 15.50
N PRO A 89 2.43 -1.57 16.79
CA PRO A 89 2.61 -0.19 17.22
C PRO A 89 3.77 0.55 16.51
N GLU A 90 4.87 -0.13 16.15
CA GLU A 90 5.98 0.46 15.38
C GLU A 90 5.50 0.87 13.98
N PHE A 91 4.62 0.07 13.37
CA PHE A 91 3.98 0.41 12.09
C PHE A 91 3.01 1.59 12.26
N GLY A 92 2.25 1.63 13.36
CA GLY A 92 1.38 2.76 13.70
C GLY A 92 2.15 4.09 13.86
N GLU A 93 3.32 4.07 14.49
CA GLU A 93 4.20 5.25 14.58
C GLU A 93 4.65 5.75 13.20
N LEU A 94 4.98 4.83 12.29
CA LEU A 94 5.31 5.17 10.90
C LEU A 94 4.12 5.80 10.17
N VAL A 95 2.90 5.30 10.38
CA VAL A 95 1.69 5.87 9.79
C VAL A 95 1.44 7.29 10.29
N GLU A 96 1.56 7.55 11.58
CA GLU A 96 1.42 8.90 12.14
C GLU A 96 2.51 9.85 11.61
N TRP A 97 3.73 9.36 11.43
CA TRP A 97 4.80 10.14 10.78
C TRP A 97 4.44 10.50 9.33
N CYS A 98 3.91 9.56 8.54
CA CYS A 98 3.46 9.78 7.17
C CYS A 98 2.32 10.81 7.10
N LYS A 99 1.35 10.74 8.02
CA LYS A 99 0.26 11.72 8.12
C LYS A 99 0.80 13.13 8.40
N HIS A 100 1.69 13.26 9.39
CA HIS A 100 2.32 14.53 9.71
C HIS A 100 3.19 15.08 8.58
N LEU A 101 3.87 14.19 7.83
CA LEU A 101 4.62 14.59 6.64
C LEU A 101 3.70 15.16 5.56
N THR A 102 2.53 14.55 5.39
CA THR A 102 1.50 15.02 4.45
C THR A 102 1.00 16.40 4.84
N ASP A 103 0.64 16.59 6.12
CA ASP A 103 0.22 17.90 6.65
C ASP A 103 1.29 18.97 6.42
N LYS A 104 2.55 18.66 6.76
CA LYS A 104 3.68 19.57 6.53
C LYS A 104 3.92 19.87 5.06
N SER A 105 3.76 18.89 4.18
CA SER A 105 4.00 19.06 2.75
C SER A 105 2.93 19.93 2.09
N THR A 106 1.75 20.04 2.71
CA THR A 106 0.60 20.78 2.19
C THR A 106 0.37 22.13 2.89
N ASP A 107 1.04 22.39 4.01
CA ASP A 107 0.91 23.64 4.76
C ASP A 107 1.25 24.88 3.92
N GLY A 108 0.35 25.86 3.94
CA GLY A 108 0.50 27.12 3.20
C GLY A 108 0.44 27.00 1.67
N LEU A 109 0.19 25.82 1.09
CA LEU A 109 0.06 25.68 -0.35
C LEU A 109 -1.19 26.40 -0.88
N PRO A 110 -1.15 26.96 -2.10
CA PRO A 110 -2.34 27.51 -2.71
C PRO A 110 -3.38 26.42 -2.99
N ARG A 111 -4.65 26.84 -3.11
CA ARG A 111 -5.79 25.94 -3.24
C ARG A 111 -5.64 24.93 -4.38
N ARG A 112 -5.05 25.34 -5.50
CA ARG A 112 -4.87 24.48 -6.68
C ARG A 112 -3.93 23.32 -6.40
N GLU A 113 -2.84 23.55 -5.70
CA GLU A 113 -1.84 22.55 -5.33
C GLU A 113 -2.41 21.59 -4.28
N LEU A 114 -3.24 22.08 -3.35
CA LEU A 114 -3.99 21.24 -2.42
C LEU A 114 -4.95 20.28 -3.15
N GLU A 115 -5.65 20.77 -4.18
CA GLU A 115 -6.57 19.95 -4.99
C GLU A 115 -5.82 18.86 -5.78
N LEU A 116 -4.60 19.13 -6.24
CA LEU A 116 -3.76 18.13 -6.89
C LEU A 116 -3.31 17.06 -5.89
N ALA A 117 -2.86 17.45 -4.69
CA ALA A 117 -2.48 16.50 -3.64
C ALA A 117 -3.68 15.64 -3.19
N GLU A 118 -4.86 16.25 -3.01
CA GLU A 118 -6.10 15.53 -2.72
C GLU A 118 -6.46 14.54 -3.84
N THR A 119 -6.34 14.96 -5.10
CA THR A 119 -6.58 14.08 -6.26
C THR A 119 -5.62 12.90 -6.28
N ALA A 120 -4.35 13.13 -5.95
CA ALA A 120 -3.32 12.08 -5.89
C ALA A 120 -3.62 11.08 -4.77
N PHE A 121 -3.99 11.55 -3.57
CA PHE A 121 -4.44 10.72 -2.46
C PHE A 121 -5.65 9.86 -2.84
N LEU A 122 -6.72 10.47 -3.37
CA LEU A 122 -7.94 9.76 -3.74
C LEU A 122 -7.72 8.75 -4.87
N THR A 123 -6.82 9.05 -5.80
CA THR A 123 -6.45 8.12 -6.88
C THR A 123 -5.70 6.92 -6.33
N SER A 124 -4.75 7.15 -5.44
CA SER A 124 -4.03 6.09 -4.73
C SER A 124 -4.99 5.21 -3.90
N SER A 125 -5.93 5.79 -3.14
CA SER A 125 -6.94 5.02 -2.40
C SER A 125 -7.84 4.16 -3.30
N ARG A 126 -8.17 4.63 -4.52
CA ARG A 126 -8.90 3.81 -5.50
C ARG A 126 -8.06 2.64 -5.98
N TYR A 127 -6.77 2.86 -6.25
CA TYR A 127 -5.86 1.78 -6.61
C TYR A 127 -5.68 0.78 -5.47
N GLU A 128 -5.62 1.20 -4.21
CA GLU A 128 -5.59 0.29 -3.06
C GLU A 128 -6.82 -0.62 -3.02
N TYR A 129 -8.02 -0.06 -3.23
CA TYR A 129 -9.23 -0.86 -3.35
C TYR A 129 -9.14 -1.87 -4.51
N LEU A 130 -8.69 -1.42 -5.68
CA LEU A 130 -8.51 -2.30 -6.84
C LEU A 130 -7.40 -3.34 -6.62
N PHE A 131 -6.40 -3.06 -5.78
CA PHE A 131 -5.34 -3.99 -5.43
C PHE A 131 -5.90 -5.20 -4.66
N TRP A 132 -6.88 -4.98 -3.78
CA TRP A 132 -7.60 -6.08 -3.14
C TRP A 132 -8.47 -6.86 -4.12
N GLU A 133 -9.21 -6.15 -4.99
CA GLU A 133 -10.06 -6.78 -6.01
C GLU A 133 -9.24 -7.61 -7.03
N MET A 134 -8.10 -7.12 -7.48
CA MET A 134 -7.25 -7.84 -8.44
C MET A 134 -6.72 -9.14 -7.83
N ALA A 135 -6.38 -9.15 -6.55
CA ALA A 135 -5.90 -10.34 -5.86
C ALA A 135 -7.04 -11.36 -5.68
N TRP A 136 -8.23 -10.89 -5.29
CA TRP A 136 -9.42 -11.71 -5.14
C TRP A 136 -9.85 -12.38 -6.45
N ASN A 137 -9.85 -11.61 -7.55
CA ASN A 137 -10.24 -12.08 -8.87
C ASN A 137 -9.10 -12.75 -9.65
N ARG A 138 -7.88 -12.77 -9.09
CA ARG A 138 -6.66 -13.27 -9.73
C ARG A 138 -6.45 -12.64 -11.12
N GLU A 139 -6.52 -11.31 -11.16
CA GLU A 139 -6.43 -10.52 -12.39
C GLU A 139 -5.15 -10.83 -13.16
N VAL A 140 -5.31 -11.08 -14.45
CA VAL A 140 -4.23 -11.23 -15.42
C VAL A 140 -4.51 -10.34 -16.62
N TRP A 141 -3.48 -10.10 -17.45
CA TRP A 141 -3.69 -9.44 -18.73
C TRP A 141 -4.68 -10.24 -19.59
N PRO A 142 -5.71 -9.60 -20.16
CA PRO A 142 -6.74 -10.31 -20.93
C PRO A 142 -6.31 -10.65 -22.36
N VAL A 143 -5.06 -10.37 -22.74
CA VAL A 143 -4.51 -10.49 -24.10
C VAL A 143 -3.14 -11.13 -24.10
#